data_AF-A0AA37GV46-F1
#
_entry.id   AF-A0AA37GV46-F1
#
_cell.length_a   1.000
_cell.length_b   1.000
_cell.length_c   1.000
_cell.angle_alpha   90.00
_cell.angle_beta   90.00
_cell.angle_gamma   90.00
#
_symmetry.space_group_name_H-M   'P 1'
#
loop_
_entity.id
_entity.type
_entity.pdbx_description
1 polymer ?
#
loop_
_entity_poly.entity_id
_entity_poly.type
_entity_poly.pdbx_seq_one_letter_code
_entity_poly.pdbx_strand_id
1 'polypeptide(L)'
;MGAILSSPAVQLGVGAVLLLAFVAYRALLPKPLKGIPYNKDAAGKLLGDVPEMMSYVKETTRIFDWLTNQCVRHKSPIVQAFVKPGGRPWVVLTDPYETQDILQRRTKEFDRSGFMIDLISGILPEQSIQFTSPDPRFKKNRALINHLMAPSFILNVSSPKPTRLR
;
A
#
# COMPACT_ATOMS: atom_id res chain seq x y z
N MET A 1 -5.84 23.88 45.62
CA MET A 1 -5.36 23.68 44.23
C MET A 1 -6.56 23.56 43.27
N GLY A 2 -7.30 24.65 43.03
CA GLY A 2 -8.54 24.60 42.23
C GLY A 2 -8.85 25.86 41.41
N ALA A 3 -7.99 26.87 41.42
CA ALA A 3 -8.26 28.18 40.81
C ALA A 3 -7.63 28.38 39.42
N ILE A 4 -6.95 27.36 38.87
CA ILE A 4 -6.28 27.46 37.56
C ILE A 4 -7.21 27.02 36.41
N LEU A 5 -8.36 26.40 36.73
CA LEU A 5 -9.34 25.93 35.72
C LEU A 5 -10.42 26.96 35.33
N SER A 6 -10.54 28.10 36.02
CA SER A 6 -11.62 29.09 35.78
C SER A 6 -11.19 30.35 35.02
N SER A 7 -9.95 30.41 34.53
CA SER A 7 -9.51 31.53 33.70
C SER A 7 -10.13 31.41 32.30
N PRO A 8 -10.80 32.45 31.77
CA PRO A 8 -11.41 32.41 30.43
C PRO A 8 -10.36 32.16 29.34
N ALA A 9 -9.11 32.55 29.56
CA ALA A 9 -8.00 32.26 28.66
C ALA A 9 -7.65 30.76 28.63
N VAL A 10 -7.75 30.05 29.76
CA VAL A 10 -7.52 28.60 29.83
C VAL A 10 -8.68 27.84 29.17
N GLN A 11 -9.91 28.30 29.34
CA GLN A 11 -11.08 27.70 28.68
C GLN A 11 -11.06 27.89 27.16
N LEU A 12 -10.66 29.07 26.67
CA LEU A 12 -10.47 29.32 25.24
C LEU A 12 -9.32 28.49 24.66
N GLY A 13 -8.22 28.33 25.41
CA GLY A 13 -7.10 27.47 25.02
C GLY A 13 -7.51 26.00 24.90
N VAL A 14 -8.24 25.46 25.89
CA VAL A 14 -8.76 24.09 25.86
C VAL A 14 -9.77 23.91 24.72
N GLY A 15 -10.66 24.88 24.50
CA GLY A 15 -11.60 24.87 23.39
C GLY A 15 -10.93 24.85 22.02
N ALA A 16 -9.87 25.64 21.82
CA ALA A 16 -9.09 25.66 20.59
C ALA A 16 -8.34 24.33 20.34
N VAL A 17 -7.78 23.73 21.39
CA VAL A 17 -7.12 22.41 21.32
C VAL A 17 -8.14 21.31 20.98
N LEU A 18 -9.33 21.32 21.58
CA LEU A 18 -10.40 20.37 21.28
C LEU A 18 -10.92 20.53 19.85
N LEU A 19 -11.06 21.77 19.36
CA LEU A 19 -11.44 22.04 17.96
C LEU A 19 -10.37 21.57 16.98
N LEU A 20 -9.09 21.85 17.25
CA LEU A 20 -7.97 21.34 16.43
C LEU A 20 -7.93 19.82 16.43
N ALA A 21 -8.11 19.19 17.59
CA ALA A 21 -8.19 17.73 17.70
C ALA A 21 -9.39 17.17 16.94
N PHE A 22 -10.55 17.85 16.97
CA PHE A 22 -11.75 17.44 16.25
C PHE A 22 -11.62 17.60 14.73
N VAL A 23 -11.00 18.69 14.26
CA VAL A 23 -10.70 18.91 12.84
C VAL A 23 -9.66 17.90 12.35
N ALA A 24 -8.61 17.66 13.13
CA ALA A 24 -7.62 16.62 12.85
C ALA A 24 -8.26 15.23 12.82
N TYR A 25 -9.16 14.93 13.75
CA TYR A 25 -9.95 13.69 13.79
C TYR A 25 -10.80 13.51 12.53
N ARG A 26 -11.53 14.56 12.12
CA ARG A 26 -12.32 14.53 10.88
C ARG A 26 -11.48 14.48 9.61
N ALA A 27 -10.29 15.06 9.61
CA ALA A 27 -9.35 14.96 8.50
C ALA A 27 -8.72 13.56 8.39
N LEU A 28 -8.53 12.88 9.52
CA LEU A 28 -8.03 11.51 9.57
C LEU A 28 -9.09 10.46 9.21
N LEU A 29 -10.38 10.81 9.28
CA LEU A 29 -11.45 9.86 8.95
C LEU A 29 -11.30 9.38 7.49
N PRO A 30 -11.33 8.06 7.28
CA PRO A 30 -11.21 7.51 5.95
C PRO A 30 -12.36 8.00 5.07
N LYS A 31 -12.04 8.57 3.91
CA LYS A 31 -13.03 8.97 2.91
C LYS A 31 -13.26 7.80 1.95
N PRO A 32 -14.36 7.04 2.08
CA PRO A 32 -14.62 5.88 1.21
C PRO A 32 -14.87 6.35 -0.23
N LEU A 33 -14.34 5.60 -1.20
CA LEU A 33 -14.72 5.77 -2.60
C LEU A 33 -16.16 5.27 -2.78
N LYS A 34 -16.98 6.05 -3.49
CA LYS A 34 -18.39 5.75 -3.72
C LYS A 34 -18.51 4.54 -4.66
N GLY A 35 -19.25 3.51 -4.24
CA GLY A 35 -19.63 2.37 -5.09
C GLY A 35 -18.81 1.10 -4.91
N ILE A 36 -17.71 1.11 -4.16
CA ILE A 36 -16.93 -0.10 -3.88
C ILE A 36 -17.26 -0.61 -2.47
N PRO A 37 -17.54 -1.92 -2.29
CA PRO A 37 -17.77 -2.52 -0.97
C PRO A 37 -16.60 -2.26 -0.02
N TYR A 38 -16.92 -1.91 1.21
CA TYR A 38 -15.96 -1.67 2.28
C TYR A 38 -16.50 -2.22 3.60
N ASN A 39 -15.60 -2.48 4.53
CA ASN A 39 -15.97 -2.87 5.87
C ASN A 39 -16.62 -1.68 6.59
N LYS A 40 -17.95 -1.74 6.81
CA LYS A 40 -18.73 -0.64 7.43
C LYS A 40 -18.22 -0.31 8.83
N ASP A 41 -17.70 -1.29 9.54
CA ASP A 41 -17.14 -1.14 10.89
C ASP A 41 -15.81 -0.39 10.90
N ALA A 42 -15.09 -0.39 9.77
CA ALA A 42 -13.81 0.29 9.60
C ALA A 42 -13.97 1.75 9.18
N ALA A 43 -15.06 2.11 8.49
CA ALA A 43 -15.34 3.50 8.11
C ALA A 43 -15.60 4.42 9.32
N GLY A 44 -15.98 3.85 10.46
CA GLY A 44 -16.24 4.60 11.70
C GLY A 44 -15.06 4.70 12.67
N LYS A 45 -13.95 3.99 12.42
CA LYS A 45 -12.81 3.90 13.37
C LYS A 45 -11.63 4.73 12.87
N LEU A 46 -10.97 5.45 13.79
CA LEU A 46 -9.79 6.27 13.50
C LEU A 46 -8.63 5.47 12.88
N LEU A 47 -8.49 4.20 13.28
CA LEU A 47 -7.50 3.27 12.75
C LEU A 47 -8.02 2.39 11.61
N GLY A 48 -9.25 2.62 11.12
CA GLY A 48 -9.81 1.85 10.03
C GLY A 48 -9.78 0.34 10.28
N ASP A 49 -9.15 -0.39 9.36
CA ASP A 49 -8.96 -1.84 9.41
C ASP A 49 -7.62 -2.26 10.06
N VAL A 50 -6.77 -1.32 10.47
CA VAL A 50 -5.43 -1.59 11.00
C VAL A 50 -5.44 -2.51 12.23
N PRO A 51 -6.34 -2.38 13.22
CA PRO A 51 -6.33 -3.26 14.39
C PRO A 51 -6.64 -4.71 14.03
N GLU A 52 -7.57 -4.93 13.10
CA GLU A 52 -7.96 -6.26 12.62
C GLU A 52 -6.86 -6.88 11.75
N MET A 53 -6.23 -6.05 10.90
CA MET A 53 -5.06 -6.45 10.14
C MET A 53 -3.91 -6.86 11.08
N MET A 54 -3.63 -6.07 12.13
CA MET A 54 -2.56 -6.35 13.08
C MET A 54 -2.79 -7.63 13.88
N SER A 55 -4.03 -7.92 14.30
CA SER A 55 -4.34 -9.19 14.98
C SER A 55 -4.11 -10.37 14.04
N TYR A 56 -4.52 -10.26 12.78
CA TYR A 56 -4.33 -11.33 11.79
C TYR A 56 -2.84 -11.53 11.43
N VAL A 57 -2.09 -10.44 11.29
CA VAL A 57 -0.66 -10.47 10.99
C VAL A 57 0.13 -11.06 12.17
N LYS A 58 -0.27 -10.80 13.41
CA LYS A 58 0.36 -11.40 14.59
C LYS A 58 0.22 -12.93 14.61
N GLU A 59 -0.89 -13.46 14.12
CA GLU A 59 -1.16 -14.90 14.09
C GLU A 59 -0.55 -15.59 12.87
N THR A 60 -0.69 -14.98 11.69
CA THR A 60 -0.37 -15.65 10.41
C THR A 60 0.94 -15.15 9.78
N THR A 61 1.46 -13.99 10.22
CA THR A 61 2.62 -13.28 9.61
C THR A 61 2.41 -12.88 8.14
N ARG A 62 1.18 -12.98 7.60
CA ARG A 62 0.87 -12.76 6.19
C ARG A 62 -0.18 -11.67 6.01
N ILE A 63 0.26 -10.51 5.54
CA ILE A 63 -0.60 -9.35 5.27
C ILE A 63 -1.48 -9.59 4.04
N PHE A 64 -0.95 -10.21 2.99
CA PHE A 64 -1.68 -10.45 1.73
C PHE A 64 -2.82 -11.47 1.87
N ASP A 65 -2.68 -12.46 2.75
CA ASP A 65 -3.74 -13.43 3.05
C ASP A 65 -4.94 -12.73 3.70
N TRP A 66 -4.69 -11.75 4.57
CA TRP A 66 -5.75 -10.93 5.17
C TRP A 66 -6.51 -10.12 4.13
N LEU A 67 -5.80 -9.44 3.20
CA LEU A 67 -6.42 -8.67 2.11
C LEU A 67 -7.30 -9.55 1.23
N THR A 68 -6.83 -10.76 0.91
CA THR A 68 -7.59 -11.74 0.11
C THR A 68 -8.84 -12.22 0.86
N ASN A 69 -8.72 -12.44 2.18
CA ASN A 69 -9.85 -12.84 3.02
C ASN A 69 -10.94 -11.76 3.08
N GLN A 70 -10.59 -10.47 3.00
CA GLN A 70 -11.59 -9.40 2.92
C GLN A 70 -12.46 -9.52 1.65
N CYS A 71 -11.88 -9.86 0.50
CA CYS A 71 -12.63 -10.12 -0.73
C CYS A 71 -13.57 -11.32 -0.59
N VAL A 72 -13.12 -12.39 0.07
CA VAL A 72 -13.96 -13.58 0.35
C VAL A 72 -15.13 -13.23 1.27
N ARG A 73 -14.89 -12.48 2.35
CA ARG A 73 -15.93 -12.07 3.32
C ARG A 73 -17.00 -11.19 2.68
N HIS A 74 -16.61 -10.25 1.83
CA HIS A 74 -17.53 -9.33 1.17
C HIS A 74 -18.17 -9.90 -0.10
N LYS A 75 -17.80 -11.12 -0.52
CA LYS A 75 -18.28 -11.78 -1.76
C LYS A 75 -18.20 -10.86 -2.97
N SER A 76 -17.15 -10.05 -3.03
CA SER A 76 -16.93 -9.05 -4.07
C SER A 76 -15.51 -9.16 -4.61
N PRO A 77 -15.32 -9.12 -5.94
CA PRO A 77 -13.98 -9.13 -6.55
C PRO A 77 -13.20 -7.84 -6.29
N ILE A 78 -13.86 -6.80 -5.78
CA ILE A 78 -13.27 -5.51 -5.44
C ILE A 78 -13.68 -5.08 -4.02
N VAL A 79 -12.70 -4.74 -3.19
CA VAL A 79 -12.91 -4.31 -1.80
C VAL A 79 -11.99 -3.14 -1.46
N GLN A 80 -12.50 -2.20 -0.66
CA GLN A 80 -11.69 -1.15 -0.04
C GLN A 80 -11.26 -1.53 1.37
N ALA A 81 -9.97 -1.37 1.65
CA ALA A 81 -9.38 -1.53 2.98
C ALA A 81 -8.72 -0.21 3.44
N PHE A 82 -8.96 0.16 4.69
CA PHE A 82 -8.43 1.38 5.29
C PHE A 82 -7.17 1.08 6.13
N VAL A 83 -6.02 1.02 5.45
CA VAL A 83 -4.72 0.71 6.08
C VAL A 83 -3.97 1.97 6.52
N LYS A 84 -4.16 3.11 5.84
CA LYS A 84 -3.45 4.37 6.16
C LYS A 84 -4.42 5.39 6.77
N PRO A 85 -4.30 5.73 8.07
CA PRO A 85 -5.12 6.77 8.68
C PRO A 85 -4.85 8.14 8.02
N GLY A 86 -5.92 8.86 7.63
CA GLY A 86 -5.82 10.11 6.86
C GLY A 86 -5.34 9.97 5.41
N GLY A 87 -5.09 8.75 4.94
CA GLY A 87 -4.67 8.46 3.57
C GLY A 87 -5.83 8.07 2.64
N ARG A 88 -5.51 7.87 1.36
CA ARG A 88 -6.43 7.23 0.41
C ARG A 88 -6.60 5.75 0.76
N PRO A 89 -7.81 5.19 0.65
CA PRO A 89 -8.04 3.76 0.89
C PRO A 89 -7.26 2.90 -0.10
N TRP A 90 -6.91 1.69 0.33
CA TRP A 90 -6.39 0.67 -0.56
C TRP A 90 -7.55 -0.02 -1.25
N VAL A 91 -7.45 -0.18 -2.57
CA VAL A 91 -8.43 -0.92 -3.36
C VAL A 91 -7.79 -2.25 -3.73
N VAL A 92 -8.37 -3.33 -3.24
CA VAL A 92 -7.96 -4.70 -3.55
C VAL A 92 -8.85 -5.20 -4.67
N LEU A 93 -8.22 -5.66 -5.74
CA LEU A 93 -8.87 -6.32 -6.87
C LEU A 93 -8.36 -7.75 -6.95
N THR A 94 -9.28 -8.71 -6.99
CA THR A 94 -8.95 -10.15 -7.06
C THR A 94 -9.35 -10.80 -8.37
N ASP A 95 -10.00 -10.08 -9.28
CA ASP A 95 -10.33 -10.61 -10.61
C ASP A 95 -9.05 -10.72 -11.47
N PRO A 96 -8.66 -11.94 -11.91
CA PRO A 96 -7.44 -12.14 -12.69
C PRO A 96 -7.46 -11.42 -14.04
N TYR A 97 -8.63 -11.32 -14.70
CA TYR A 97 -8.70 -10.72 -16.04
C TYR A 97 -8.52 -9.21 -15.97
N GLU A 98 -9.23 -8.55 -15.06
CA GLU A 98 -9.11 -7.11 -14.85
C GLU A 98 -7.72 -6.75 -14.31
N THR A 99 -7.17 -7.57 -13.40
CA THR A 99 -5.81 -7.37 -12.88
C THR A 99 -4.77 -7.48 -14.01
N GLN A 100 -4.91 -8.46 -14.90
CA GLN A 100 -4.01 -8.60 -16.04
C GLN A 100 -4.11 -7.40 -17.00
N ASP A 101 -5.33 -6.94 -17.29
CA ASP A 101 -5.55 -5.78 -18.17
C ASP A 101 -4.90 -4.51 -17.59
N ILE A 102 -5.09 -4.27 -16.29
CA ILE A 102 -4.48 -3.14 -15.58
C ILE A 102 -2.95 -3.22 -15.65
N LEU A 103 -2.37 -4.37 -15.33
CA LEU A 103 -0.92 -4.55 -15.25
C LEU A 103 -0.22 -4.49 -16.61
N GLN A 104 -0.89 -4.94 -17.69
CA GLN A 104 -0.27 -5.02 -19.02
C GLN A 104 -0.59 -3.81 -19.89
N ARG A 105 -1.83 -3.32 -19.87
CA ARG A 105 -2.33 -2.34 -20.84
C ARG A 105 -2.49 -0.93 -20.25
N ARG A 106 -2.83 -0.82 -18.97
CA ARG A 106 -3.16 0.47 -18.32
C ARG A 106 -2.04 1.06 -17.46
N THR A 107 -0.80 0.75 -17.79
CA THR A 107 0.40 1.23 -17.08
C THR A 107 0.59 2.75 -17.08
N LYS A 108 -0.14 3.49 -17.94
CA LYS A 108 -0.18 4.97 -17.94
C LYS A 108 -1.19 5.54 -16.94
N GLU A 109 -2.26 4.80 -16.65
CA GLU A 109 -3.31 5.20 -15.69
C GLU A 109 -2.93 4.79 -14.28
N PHE A 110 -2.34 3.60 -14.14
CA PHE A 110 -1.87 3.05 -12.89
C PHE A 110 -0.35 2.95 -12.92
N ASP A 111 0.30 3.85 -12.18
CA ASP A 111 1.72 3.72 -11.90
C ASP A 111 1.96 2.91 -10.62
N ARG A 112 3.23 2.62 -10.35
CA ARG A 112 3.64 1.84 -9.19
C ARG A 112 3.19 2.46 -7.89
N SER A 113 2.79 1.62 -6.95
CA SER A 113 2.30 2.05 -5.64
C SER A 113 3.41 2.78 -4.86
N GLY A 114 3.15 4.02 -4.44
CA GLY A 114 4.06 4.76 -3.55
C GLY A 114 4.40 4.00 -2.27
N PHE A 115 3.46 3.20 -1.75
CA PHE A 115 3.71 2.32 -0.59
C PHE A 115 4.88 1.34 -0.82
N MET A 116 4.93 0.66 -1.96
CA MET A 116 6.03 -0.25 -2.27
C MET A 116 7.34 0.51 -2.52
N ILE A 117 7.26 1.72 -3.07
CA ILE A 117 8.44 2.58 -3.26
C ILE A 117 9.02 2.96 -1.89
N ASP A 118 8.18 3.41 -0.95
CA ASP A 118 8.61 3.75 0.42
C ASP A 118 9.24 2.53 1.12
N LEU A 119 8.66 1.33 0.94
CA LEU A 119 9.18 0.11 1.53
C LEU A 119 10.53 -0.33 0.92
N ILE A 120 10.67 -0.27 -0.41
CA ILE A 120 11.85 -0.77 -1.12
C ILE A 120 12.99 0.25 -1.10
N SER A 121 12.69 1.55 -1.14
CA SER A 121 13.71 2.61 -1.14
C SER A 121 14.62 2.56 0.08
N GLY A 122 14.11 2.10 1.23
CA GLY A 122 14.93 1.91 2.43
C GLY A 122 15.91 0.73 2.36
N ILE A 123 15.65 -0.27 1.53
CA ILE A 123 16.45 -1.50 1.44
C ILE A 123 17.37 -1.46 0.21
N LEU A 124 16.83 -1.05 -0.93
CA LEU A 124 17.48 -1.13 -2.25
C LEU A 124 17.25 0.17 -3.02
N PRO A 125 17.95 1.26 -2.64
CA PRO A 125 17.70 2.63 -3.09
C PRO A 125 18.10 2.92 -4.54
N GLU A 126 18.59 1.94 -5.30
CA GLU A 126 18.91 2.10 -6.74
C GLU A 126 18.25 1.01 -7.60
N GLN A 127 17.37 0.19 -7.01
CA GLN A 127 16.72 -0.86 -7.76
C GLN A 127 15.63 -0.33 -8.68
N SER A 128 15.51 -0.99 -9.84
CA SER A 128 14.53 -0.63 -10.86
C SER A 128 13.09 -0.61 -10.36
N ILE A 129 12.78 -1.30 -9.25
CA ILE A 129 11.43 -1.47 -8.70
C ILE A 129 10.90 -0.19 -8.04
N GLN A 130 11.77 0.62 -7.44
CA GLN A 130 11.35 1.83 -6.75
C GLN A 130 11.04 2.99 -7.72
N PHE A 131 11.61 2.96 -8.94
CA PHE A 131 11.47 4.08 -9.86
C PHE A 131 10.09 4.07 -10.50
N THR A 132 9.46 5.24 -10.51
CA THR A 132 8.19 5.51 -11.16
C THR A 132 8.38 5.50 -12.69
N SER A 133 7.33 5.16 -13.45
CA SER A 133 7.43 4.96 -14.91
C SER A 133 7.97 6.15 -15.73
N PRO A 134 7.78 7.44 -15.33
CA PRO A 134 8.36 8.59 -16.04
C PRO A 134 9.88 8.76 -15.86
N ASP A 135 10.52 8.09 -14.89
CA ASP A 135 11.93 8.30 -14.60
C ASP A 135 12.82 7.65 -15.69
N PRO A 136 13.73 8.38 -16.35
CA PRO A 136 14.67 7.79 -17.31
C PRO A 136 15.57 6.70 -16.72
N ARG A 137 15.83 6.71 -15.41
CA ARG A 137 16.63 5.67 -14.72
C ARG A 137 15.94 4.30 -14.79
N PHE A 138 14.61 4.28 -14.73
CA PHE A 138 13.84 3.05 -14.84
C PHE A 138 14.11 2.34 -16.17
N LYS A 139 14.06 3.08 -17.29
CA LYS A 139 14.30 2.52 -18.63
C LYS A 139 15.72 1.99 -18.79
N LYS A 140 16.73 2.70 -18.25
CA LYS A 140 18.13 2.27 -18.29
C LYS A 140 18.35 0.97 -17.51
N ASN A 141 17.87 0.90 -16.27
CA ASN A 141 18.03 -0.29 -15.42
C ASN A 141 17.30 -1.50 -16.02
N ARG A 142 16.13 -1.28 -16.62
CA ARG A 142 15.39 -2.36 -17.29
C ARG A 142 16.08 -2.84 -18.58
N ALA A 143 16.70 -1.95 -19.34
CA ALA A 143 17.50 -2.34 -20.50
C ALA A 143 18.69 -3.22 -20.07
N LEU A 144 19.38 -2.86 -18.99
CA LEU A 144 20.48 -3.67 -18.44
C LEU A 144 20.00 -5.07 -18.03
N ILE A 145 18.88 -5.16 -17.30
CA ILE A 145 18.29 -6.43 -16.89
C ILE A 145 17.89 -7.26 -18.11
N ASN A 146 17.31 -6.65 -19.14
CA ASN A 146 16.94 -7.36 -20.36
C ASN A 146 18.14 -7.97 -21.08
N HIS A 147 19.30 -7.29 -21.08
CA HIS A 147 20.54 -7.86 -21.62
C HIS A 147 21.05 -9.05 -20.80
N LEU A 148 20.93 -8.99 -19.47
CA LEU A 148 21.30 -10.09 -18.57
C LEU A 148 20.36 -11.29 -18.68
N MET A 149 19.08 -11.06 -18.96
CA MET A 149 18.08 -12.10 -19.15
C MET A 149 18.01 -12.60 -20.61
N ALA A 150 18.87 -12.10 -21.49
CA ALA A 150 18.92 -12.57 -22.86
C ALA A 150 19.33 -14.05 -22.89
N PRO A 151 18.66 -14.91 -23.69
CA PRO A 151 18.99 -16.33 -23.76
C PRO A 151 20.46 -16.60 -24.09
N SER A 152 21.06 -15.74 -24.93
CA SER A 152 22.48 -15.81 -25.29
C SER A 152 23.40 -15.59 -24.08
N PHE A 153 23.07 -14.66 -23.18
CA PHE A 153 23.86 -14.42 -21.98
C PHE A 153 23.71 -15.57 -20.98
N ILE A 154 22.48 -16.01 -20.74
CA ILE A 154 22.18 -17.12 -19.82
C ILE A 154 22.89 -18.39 -20.28
N LEU A 155 22.81 -18.71 -21.58
CA LEU A 155 23.41 -19.92 -22.14
C LEU A 155 24.95 -19.92 -22.08
N ASN A 156 25.58 -18.75 -22.26
CA ASN A 156 27.04 -18.64 -22.33
C ASN A 156 27.70 -18.47 -20.96
N VAL A 157 27.04 -17.80 -20.02
CA VAL A 157 27.64 -17.42 -18.72
C VAL A 157 27.10 -18.27 -17.56
N SER A 158 25.81 -18.62 -17.59
CA SER A 158 25.11 -19.23 -16.45
C SER A 158 24.78 -20.72 -16.66
N SER A 159 24.83 -21.24 -17.89
CA SER A 159 24.65 -22.68 -18.12
C SER A 159 25.70 -23.48 -17.37
N PRO A 160 25.31 -24.54 -16.64
CA PRO A 160 26.25 -25.52 -16.12
C PRO A 160 27.08 -26.06 -17.28
N LYS A 161 28.41 -25.88 -17.23
CA LYS A 161 29.29 -26.57 -18.18
C LYS A 161 28.97 -28.07 -18.05
N PRO A 162 28.66 -28.78 -19.15
CA PRO A 162 28.39 -30.20 -19.06
C PRO A 162 29.63 -30.86 -18.46
N THR A 163 29.51 -31.32 -17.22
CA THR A 163 30.57 -32.06 -16.56
C THR A 163 30.67 -33.36 -17.33
N ARG A 164 31.74 -33.50 -18.11
CA ARG A 164 32.02 -34.71 -18.87
C ARG A 164 32.26 -35.81 -17.83
N LEU A 165 31.24 -36.62 -17.55
CA LEU A 165 31.40 -37.83 -16.76
C LEU A 165 32.34 -38.73 -17.57
N ARG A 166 33.56 -38.90 -17.05
CA ARG A 166 34.53 -39.89 -17.52
C ARG A 166 34.15 -41.26 -16.99
#